data_AF-A0A524M2J6-F1
#
_entry.id   AF-A0A524M2J6-F1
#
_cell.length_a   1.000
_cell.length_b   1.000
_cell.length_c   1.000
_cell.angle_alpha   90.00
_cell.angle_beta   90.00
_cell.angle_gamma   90.00
#
_symmetry.space_group_name_H-M   'P 1'
#
loop_
_entity.id
_entity.type
_entity.pdbx_description
1 polymer ?
#
loop_
_entity_poly.entity_id
_entity_poly.type
_entity_poly.pdbx_seq_one_letter_code
_entity_poly.pdbx_strand_id
1 'polypeptide(L)' 'QGCVRLLFDEATDTEFLCAMCGDDLAYYDNSVFVGVLKKRVAALNIV' A
#
# COMPACT_ATOMS: atom_id res chain seq x y z
N GLN A 1 8.28 6.85 7.86
CA GLN A 1 8.20 5.62 7.06
C GLN A 1 7.46 4.60 7.91
N GLY A 2 6.48 3.87 7.34
CA GLY A 2 5.78 2.78 8.02
C GLY A 2 6.48 1.44 7.80
N CYS A 3 6.24 0.46 8.69
CA CYS A 3 6.90 -0.83 8.68
C CYS A 3 6.47 -1.73 7.51
N VAL A 4 5.16 -1.85 7.28
CA VAL A 4 4.57 -2.68 6.22
C VAL A 4 3.36 -1.99 5.61
N ARG A 5 3.02 -2.36 4.37
CA ARG A 5 1.74 -2.02 3.72
C ARG A 5 1.00 -3.33 3.46
N LEU A 6 -0.23 -3.41 3.95
CA LEU A 6 -1.07 -4.59 3.85
C LEU A 6 -2.32 -4.25 3.05
N LEU A 7 -2.88 -5.27 2.40
CA LEU A 7 -4.25 -5.24 1.92
C LEU A 7 -5.22 -5.20 3.10
N PHE A 8 -6.46 -4.80 2.84
CA PHE A 8 -7.46 -4.72 3.89
C PHE A 8 -7.72 -6.11 4.53
N ASP A 9 -7.85 -7.15 3.70
CA ASP A 9 -8.08 -8.52 4.18
C ASP A 9 -6.92 -9.02 5.05
N GLU A 10 -5.68 -8.73 4.66
CA GLU A 10 -4.48 -9.07 5.45
C GLU A 10 -4.44 -8.31 6.78
N ALA A 11 -4.87 -7.04 6.79
CA ALA A 11 -4.96 -6.26 8.02
C ALA A 11 -6.07 -6.76 8.95
N THR A 12 -7.18 -7.28 8.41
CA THR A 12 -8.24 -7.88 9.22
C THR A 12 -7.81 -9.20 9.86
N ASP A 13 -7.00 -9.98 9.16
CA ASP A 13 -6.46 -11.25 9.68
C ASP A 13 -5.50 -11.04 10.87
N THR A 14 -4.90 -9.85 10.98
CA THR A 14 -3.98 -9.49 12.07
C THR A 14 -4.57 -8.54 13.11
N GLU A 15 -5.91 -8.42 13.16
CA GLU A 15 -6.62 -7.52 14.10
C GLU A 15 -6.13 -6.07 14.00
N PHE A 16 -5.72 -5.64 12.80
CA PHE A 16 -5.12 -4.35 12.50
C PHE A 16 -3.80 -4.07 13.24
N LEU A 17 -3.06 -5.10 13.66
CA LEU A 17 -1.72 -4.97 14.20
C LEU A 17 -0.66 -5.34 13.16
N CYS A 18 0.44 -4.60 13.13
CA CYS A 18 1.57 -4.88 12.28
C CYS A 18 2.28 -6.15 12.73
N ALA A 19 2.30 -7.20 11.88
CA ALA A 19 2.97 -8.47 12.19
C ALA A 19 4.49 -8.37 12.40
N MET A 20 5.12 -7.24 12.04
CA MET A 20 6.57 -7.03 12.15
C MET A 20 6.99 -6.23 13.39
N CYS A 21 6.20 -5.24 13.81
CA CYS A 21 6.54 -4.36 14.94
C CYS A 21 5.51 -4.34 16.06
N GLY A 22 4.32 -4.91 15.86
CA GLY A 22 3.24 -4.95 16.84
C GLY A 22 2.43 -3.65 16.98
N ASP A 23 2.80 -2.58 16.27
CA ASP A 23 2.07 -1.30 16.29
C ASP A 23 0.77 -1.36 15.49
N ASP A 24 -0.17 -0.45 15.80
CA ASP A 24 -1.42 -0.29 15.06
C ASP A 24 -1.18 0.06 13.58
N LEU A 25 -1.95 -0.59 12.71
CA LEU A 25 -2.03 -0.24 11.30
C LEU A 25 -2.90 1.01 11.12
N ALA A 26 -2.52 1.85 10.17
CA ALA A 26 -3.29 3.03 9.78
C ALA A 26 -3.68 2.95 8.31
N TYR A 27 -4.87 3.45 7.97
CA TYR A 27 -5.25 3.65 6.58
C TYR A 27 -4.26 4.59 5.89
N TYR A 28 -3.86 4.23 4.67
CA TYR A 28 -2.95 5.03 3.87
C TYR A 28 -3.47 5.15 2.44
N ASP A 29 -3.86 6.35 2.04
CA ASP A 29 -4.28 6.62 0.67
C ASP A 29 -3.07 6.57 -0.29
N ASN A 30 -3.06 5.56 -1.15
CA ASN A 30 -2.05 5.36 -2.18
C ASN A 30 -2.45 5.91 -3.56
N SER A 31 -3.61 6.58 -3.68
CA SER A 31 -4.16 7.05 -4.96
C SER A 31 -3.17 7.89 -5.77
N VAL A 32 -2.43 8.79 -5.12
CA VAL A 32 -1.41 9.65 -5.74
C VAL A 32 -0.29 8.83 -6.37
N PHE A 33 0.25 7.85 -5.63
CA PHE A 33 1.33 6.98 -6.11
C PHE A 33 0.85 6.08 -7.25
N VAL A 34 -0.34 5.49 -7.11
CA VAL A 34 -0.96 4.67 -8.16
C VAL A 34 -1.13 5.48 -9.45
N GLY A 35 -1.60 6.72 -9.36
CA GLY A 35 -1.75 7.61 -10.51
C GLY A 35 -0.42 7.91 -11.21
N VAL A 36 0.62 8.23 -10.44
CA VAL A 36 1.97 8.50 -10.98
C VAL A 36 2.54 7.27 -11.66
N LEU A 37 2.44 6.08 -11.03
CA LEU A 37 2.94 4.84 -11.59
C LEU A 37 2.19 4.44 -12.87
N LYS A 38 0.86 4.57 -12.88
CA LYS A 38 0.05 4.34 -14.09
C LYS A 38 0.50 5.22 -15.27
N LYS A 39 0.74 6.52 -15.03
CA LYS A 39 1.25 7.44 -16.07
C LYS A 39 2.62 7.01 -16.60
N ARG A 40 3.52 6.61 -15.71
CA ARG A 40 4.87 6.15 -16.09
C ARG A 40 4.82 4.87 -16.92
N VAL A 41 4.05 3.88 -16.48
CA VAL A 41 3.87 2.62 -17.21
C VAL A 41 3.23 2.87 -18.58
N ALA A 42 2.20 3.72 -18.65
CA ALA A 42 1.57 4.09 -19.91
C ALA A 42 2.57 4.70 -20.89
N ALA A 43 3.45 5.60 -20.42
CA ALA A 43 4.48 6.22 -21.27
C ALA A 43 5.52 5.22 -21.79
N LEU A 44 5.80 4.13 -21.06
CA LEU A 44 6.73 3.08 -21.50
C LEU A 44 6.07 2.09 -22.48
N ASN A 45 4.75 1.96 -22.44
CA ASN A 45 3.99 1.04 -23.29
C ASN A 45 3.51 1.69 -24.60
N ILE A 46 3.93 2.92 -24.91
CA ILE A 46 3.75 3.52 -26.23
C ILE A 46 4.79 2.86 -27.15
N VAL A 47 4.40 1.73 -27.73
CA VAL A 47 5.06 1.03 -28.86
C VAL A 47 4.18 1.21 -30.09
#